data_AF-A0A3Q1IWD3-F1
#
_entry.id   AF-A0A3Q1IWD3-F1
#
_cell.length_a   1.000
_cell.length_b   1.000
_cell.length_c   1.000
_cell.angle_alpha   90.00
_cell.angle_beta   90.00
_cell.angle_gamma   90.00
#
_symmetry.space_group_name_H-M   'P 1'
#
loop_
_entity.id
_entity.type
_entity.pdbx_description
1 polymer ?
#
loop_
_entity_poly.entity_id
_entity_poly.type
_entity_poly.pdbx_seq_one_letter_code
_entity_poly.pdbx_strand_id
1 'polypeptide(L)'
;EKMLKFVRTQFIKSVSEPVLKILLDKLLDQGVITDDEMEPISGTAERADKARDLINTVRRKGTDASLALITALHEEDPFLSDKLFSDKKLE
;
A
#
# COMPACT_ATOMS: atom_id res chain seq x y z
N GLU A 1 1.49 14.60 9.85
CA GLU A 1 0.87 13.28 10.17
C GLU A 1 -0.59 13.08 9.69
N LYS A 2 -1.39 14.11 9.38
CA LYS A 2 -2.80 13.93 8.96
C LYS A 2 -2.97 13.29 7.56
N MET A 3 -2.09 13.62 6.60
CA MET A 3 -2.16 13.09 5.22
C MET A 3 -2.06 11.55 5.17
N LEU A 4 -1.14 10.95 5.91
CA LEU A 4 -0.94 9.49 5.92
C LEU A 4 -2.18 8.73 6.40
N LYS A 5 -2.95 9.28 7.35
CA LYS A 5 -4.20 8.64 7.81
C LYS A 5 -5.29 8.67 6.73
N PHE A 6 -5.36 9.76 5.96
CA PHE A 6 -6.31 9.92 4.86
C PHE A 6 -5.97 8.99 3.69
N VAL A 7 -4.73 9.03 3.22
CA VAL A 7 -4.20 8.14 2.17
C VAL A 7 -4.44 6.69 2.54
N ARG A 8 -4.15 6.28 3.78
CA ARG A 8 -4.42 4.92 4.26
C ARG A 8 -5.88 4.52 4.09
N THR A 9 -6.80 5.40 4.46
CA THR A 9 -8.24 5.10 4.43
C THR A 9 -8.74 5.00 3.00
N GLN A 10 -8.29 5.90 2.13
CA GLN A 10 -8.65 5.89 0.71
C GLN A 10 -8.04 4.68 0.00
N PHE A 11 -6.77 4.37 0.26
CA PHE A 11 -6.10 3.19 -0.29
C PHE A 11 -6.87 1.91 0.08
N ILE A 12 -7.18 1.72 1.37
CA ILE A 12 -7.94 0.55 1.84
C ILE A 12 -9.30 0.43 1.13
N LYS A 13 -9.97 1.55 0.84
CA LYS A 13 -11.29 1.58 0.18
C LYS A 13 -11.25 1.46 -1.34
N SER A 14 -10.18 1.92 -1.97
CA SER A 14 -10.10 2.02 -3.44
C SER A 14 -9.20 0.96 -4.09
N VAL A 15 -8.22 0.40 -3.38
CA VAL A 15 -7.35 -0.65 -3.94
C VAL A 15 -8.14 -1.92 -4.24
N SER A 16 -7.95 -2.52 -5.42
CA SER A 16 -8.60 -3.79 -5.75
C SER A 16 -7.76 -4.97 -5.25
N GLU A 17 -8.38 -6.12 -4.98
CA GLU A 17 -7.63 -7.33 -4.57
C GLU A 17 -6.49 -7.74 -5.52
N PRO A 18 -6.65 -7.76 -6.86
CA PRO A 18 -5.54 -8.08 -7.76
C PRO A 18 -4.37 -7.11 -7.62
N VAL A 19 -4.64 -5.79 -7.59
CA VAL A 19 -3.60 -4.77 -7.38
C VAL A 19 -2.91 -4.99 -6.05
N LEU A 20 -3.65 -5.29 -4.99
CA LEU A 20 -3.08 -5.55 -3.68
C LEU A 20 -2.14 -6.76 -3.66
N LYS A 21 -2.48 -7.84 -4.37
CA LYS A 21 -1.60 -9.01 -4.51
C LYS A 21 -0.30 -8.64 -5.23
N ILE A 22 -0.40 -7.92 -6.36
CA ILE A 22 0.78 -7.50 -7.12
C ILE A 22 1.68 -6.57 -6.27
N LEU A 23 1.09 -5.68 -5.48
CA LEU A 23 1.84 -4.85 -4.54
C LEU A 23 2.58 -5.68 -3.50
N LEU A 24 1.97 -6.73 -2.98
CA LEU A 24 2.61 -7.64 -2.03
C LEU A 24 3.79 -8.36 -2.68
N ASP A 25 3.60 -8.94 -3.86
CA ASP A 25 4.68 -9.61 -4.61
C ASP A 25 5.86 -8.66 -4.89
N LYS A 26 5.58 -7.43 -5.39
CA LYS A 26 6.62 -6.42 -5.65
C LYS A 26 7.35 -6.01 -4.37
N LEU A 27 6.63 -5.81 -3.27
CA LEU A 27 7.25 -5.42 -2.00
C LEU A 27 8.05 -6.57 -1.38
N LEU A 28 7.66 -7.82 -1.61
CA LEU A 28 8.44 -8.99 -1.22
C LEU A 28 9.73 -9.09 -2.05
N ASP A 29 9.62 -8.94 -3.37
CA ASP A 29 10.76 -8.97 -4.31
C ASP A 29 11.79 -7.88 -3.98
N GLN A 30 11.32 -6.68 -3.64
CA GLN A 30 12.16 -5.56 -3.21
C GLN A 30 12.73 -5.73 -1.80
N GLY A 31 12.37 -6.79 -1.06
CA GLY A 31 12.78 -7.01 0.33
C GLY A 31 12.19 -6.01 1.32
N VAL A 32 11.16 -5.27 0.90
CA VAL A 32 10.46 -4.32 1.76
C VAL A 32 9.62 -5.08 2.76
N ILE A 33 8.90 -6.12 2.37
CA ILE A 33 8.25 -7.05 3.31
C ILE A 33 9.01 -8.36 3.31
N THR A 34 9.12 -9.02 4.46
CA THR A 34 9.72 -10.37 4.54
C THR A 34 8.64 -11.44 4.41
N ASP A 35 9.04 -12.68 4.08
CA ASP A 35 8.13 -13.83 3.97
C ASP A 35 7.27 -14.02 5.24
N ASP A 36 7.90 -13.85 6.41
CA ASP A 36 7.27 -13.88 7.74
C ASP A 36 6.20 -12.79 7.94
N GLU A 37 6.36 -11.64 7.28
CA GLU A 37 5.35 -10.57 7.26
C GLU A 37 4.30 -10.79 6.17
N MET A 38 4.64 -11.50 5.10
CA MET A 38 3.74 -11.75 3.97
C MET A 38 2.70 -12.81 4.28
N GLU A 39 3.04 -13.87 5.02
CA GLU A 39 2.07 -14.91 5.44
C GLU A 39 0.82 -14.33 6.13
N PRO A 40 0.92 -13.49 7.18
CA PRO A 40 -0.26 -12.92 7.83
C PRO A 40 -1.01 -11.93 6.94
N ILE A 41 -0.34 -11.24 6.01
CA ILE A 41 -0.98 -10.28 5.10
C ILE A 41 -1.69 -10.98 3.93
N SER A 42 -1.12 -12.08 3.43
CA SER A 42 -1.63 -12.80 2.26
C SER A 42 -2.71 -13.83 2.59
N GLY A 43 -2.87 -14.19 3.87
CA GLY A 43 -3.84 -15.18 4.38
C GLY A 43 -5.33 -14.91 4.09
N THR A 44 -6.23 -15.53 4.85
CA THR A 44 -7.69 -15.49 4.58
C THR A 44 -8.41 -14.18 4.95
N ALA A 45 -7.66 -13.14 5.30
CA ALA A 45 -8.21 -11.83 5.67
C ALA A 45 -8.92 -11.13 4.49
N GLU A 46 -9.91 -10.29 4.80
CA GLU A 46 -10.58 -9.46 3.79
C GLU A 46 -9.59 -8.48 3.14
N ARG A 47 -9.84 -8.11 1.87
CA ARG A 47 -9.04 -7.12 1.12
C ARG A 47 -8.71 -5.87 1.93
N ALA A 48 -9.68 -5.38 2.71
CA ALA A 48 -9.52 -4.17 3.50
C ALA A 48 -8.52 -4.34 4.66
N ASP A 49 -8.52 -5.51 5.32
CA ASP A 49 -7.56 -5.83 6.37
C ASP A 49 -6.17 -6.03 5.78
N LYS A 50 -6.06 -6.77 4.67
CA LYS A 50 -4.78 -6.93 3.94
C LYS A 50 -4.15 -5.59 3.56
N ALA A 51 -4.94 -4.67 3.02
CA ALA A 51 -4.48 -3.33 2.67
C ALA A 51 -4.06 -2.50 3.90
N ARG A 52 -4.73 -2.71 5.04
CA ARG A 52 -4.38 -2.04 6.30
C ARG A 52 -3.06 -2.55 6.85
N ASP A 53 -2.88 -3.87 6.89
CA ASP A 53 -1.65 -4.49 7.38
C ASP A 53 -0.46 -4.13 6.49
N LEU A 54 -0.63 -4.15 5.16
CA LEU A 54 0.39 -3.69 4.23
C LEU A 54 0.86 -2.27 4.60
N ILE A 55 -0.05 -1.30 4.67
CA ILE A 55 0.32 0.08 5.03
C ILE A 55 0.96 0.17 6.41
N ASN A 56 0.49 -0.59 7.40
CA ASN A 56 1.09 -0.57 8.73
C ASN A 56 2.52 -1.12 8.72
N THR A 57 2.78 -2.19 7.96
CA THR A 57 4.12 -2.76 7.80
C THR A 57 5.06 -1.78 7.11
N VAL A 58 4.63 -1.25 5.96
CA VAL A 58 5.43 -0.30 5.18
C VAL A 58 5.75 0.96 6.00
N ARG A 59 4.76 1.48 6.76
CA ARG A 59 4.95 2.63 7.65
C ARG A 59 5.90 2.32 8.81
N ARG A 60 5.86 1.11 9.38
CA ARG A 60 6.77 0.69 10.45
C ARG A 60 8.22 0.61 9.98
N LYS A 61 8.45 0.22 8.73
CA LYS A 61 9.78 0.15 8.12
C LYS A 61 10.35 1.52 7.77
N GLY A 62 9.49 2.47 7.43
CA GLY A 62 9.85 3.87 7.30
C GLY A 62 9.62 4.43 5.90
N THR A 63 10.28 5.54 5.61
CA THR A 63 10.03 6.33 4.38
C THR A 63 10.43 5.59 3.11
N ASP A 64 11.53 4.83 3.14
CA ASP A 64 12.03 4.09 1.98
C ASP A 64 11.02 3.02 1.51
N ALA A 65 10.55 2.20 2.45
CA ALA A 65 9.46 1.27 2.24
C ALA A 65 8.19 1.97 1.71
N SER A 66 7.86 3.14 2.28
CA SER A 66 6.67 3.91 1.87
C SER A 66 6.79 4.38 0.42
N LEU A 67 7.99 4.80 -0.01
CA LEU A 67 8.27 5.16 -1.39
C LEU A 67 8.15 3.95 -2.31
N ALA A 68 8.69 2.80 -1.93
CA ALA A 68 8.57 1.56 -2.70
C ALA A 68 7.11 1.17 -2.95
N LEU A 69 6.24 1.25 -1.92
CA LEU A 69 4.79 1.03 -2.08
C LEU A 69 4.15 2.02 -3.06
N ILE A 70 4.51 3.31 -2.97
CA ILE A 70 3.97 4.34 -3.86
C ILE A 70 4.39 4.09 -5.30
N THR A 71 5.65 3.74 -5.52
CA THR A 71 6.19 3.40 -6.84
C THR A 71 5.48 2.19 -7.41
N ALA A 72 5.40 1.09 -6.65
CA ALA A 72 4.72 -0.13 -7.08
C ALA A 72 3.23 0.14 -7.40
N LEU A 73 2.56 0.98 -6.60
CA LEU A 73 1.18 1.39 -6.85
C LEU A 73 1.06 2.27 -8.09
N HIS A 74 1.99 3.18 -8.33
CA HIS A 74 1.97 4.02 -9.51
C HIS A 74 2.21 3.21 -10.80
N GLU A 75 3.01 2.15 -10.74
CA GLU A 75 3.22 1.24 -11.88
C GLU A 75 1.97 0.40 -12.18
N GLU A 76 1.29 -0.10 -11.15
CA GLU A 76 0.12 -0.96 -11.32
C GLU A 76 -1.18 -0.18 -11.57
N ASP A 77 -1.36 0.92 -10.85
CA ASP A 77 -2.54 1.77 -10.93
C ASP A 77 -2.14 3.25 -10.73
N PRO A 78 -1.64 3.89 -11.81
CA PRO A 78 -1.24 5.29 -11.76
C PRO A 78 -2.42 6.21 -11.42
N PHE A 79 -3.66 5.85 -11.81
CA PHE A 79 -4.85 6.62 -11.48
C PHE A 79 -5.16 6.60 -9.99
N LEU A 80 -5.04 5.44 -9.35
CA LEU A 80 -5.22 5.32 -7.92
C LEU A 80 -4.09 6.02 -7.17
N SER A 81 -2.85 5.88 -7.62
CA SER A 81 -1.71 6.60 -7.05
C SER A 81 -1.93 8.12 -7.13
N ASP A 82 -2.25 8.64 -8.31
CA ASP A 82 -2.53 10.06 -8.52
C ASP A 82 -3.73 10.50 -7.64
N LYS A 83 -4.82 9.74 -7.58
CA LYS A 83 -5.96 10.07 -6.71
C LYS A 83 -5.61 10.12 -5.22
N LEU A 84 -4.67 9.29 -4.76
CA LEU A 84 -4.26 9.23 -3.36
C LEU A 84 -3.24 10.30 -2.99
N PHE A 85 -2.36 10.66 -3.93
CA PHE A 85 -1.20 11.52 -3.68
C PHE A 85 -1.30 12.91 -4.33
N SER A 86 -2.20 13.10 -5.30
CA SER A 86 -2.51 14.38 -5.96
C SER A 86 -3.54 15.22 -5.20
N ASP A 87 -3.91 14.85 -3.98
CA ASP A 87 -4.67 15.72 -3.04
C ASP A 87 -3.81 16.90 -2.51
N LYS A 88 -3.05 17.50 -3.41
CA LYS A 88 -2.33 18.78 -3.32
C LYS A 88 -2.83 19.78 -4.37
N LYS A 89 -4.08 19.64 -4.81
CA LYS A 89 -4.70 20.67 -5.66
C LYS A 89 -6.20 20.84 -5.41
N LEU A 90 -6.58 21.00 -4.15
CA LEU A 90 -7.65 21.95 -3.84
C LEU A 90 -7.19 22.78 -2.63
N GLU A 91 -7.38 24.08 -2.80
CA GLU A 91 -6.92 25.23 -2.01
C GLU A 91 -7.14 25.14 -0.49
#